data_AF-A0A7Y5VJK7-F1
#
_entry.id   AF-A0A7Y5VJK7-F1
#
_cell.length_a   1.000
_cell.length_b   1.000
_cell.length_c   1.000
_cell.angle_alpha   90.00
_cell.angle_beta   90.00
_cell.angle_gamma   90.00
#
_symmetry.space_group_name_H-M   'P 1'
#
loop_
_entity.id
_entity.type
_entity.pdbx_description
1 polymer ?
#
loop_
_entity_poly.entity_id
_entity_poly.type
_entity_poly.pdbx_seq_one_letter_code
_entity_poly.pdbx_strand_id
1 'polypeptide(L)'
;MKKMTVLVAVCTMLLATSLQAQAPQGPPKPGPELKKLDYNVGTWKVEGEAKPFGSMPGGKFTSMEKCEWYSGGFFVMCHSEGTGPMGPEKGASFMGYDPNEKVYTYHEFTSMGEVIDAKGTVNGDTWNWTAESKMGDAKISVRVTIKEVSNTEYTFKLEMSQNGGELAVVEEATGHKITAAAPATK
;
A
#
# COMPACT_ATOMS: atom_id res chain seq x y z
N MET A 1 43.40 -57.96 46.32
CA MET A 1 43.05 -56.55 46.63
C MET A 1 43.91 -55.67 45.73
N LYS A 2 43.35 -55.17 44.63
CA LYS A 2 44.12 -54.52 43.55
C LYS A 2 44.38 -53.05 43.88
N LYS A 3 45.66 -52.65 43.82
CA LYS A 3 46.13 -51.27 43.71
C LYS A 3 45.69 -50.71 42.36
N MET A 4 45.29 -49.44 42.27
CA MET A 4 45.37 -48.74 40.98
C MET A 4 45.67 -47.25 41.16
N THR A 5 46.69 -46.87 40.40
CA THR A 5 47.43 -45.63 40.33
C THR A 5 46.62 -44.51 39.67
N VAL A 6 46.94 -43.28 40.06
CA VAL A 6 46.57 -41.99 39.46
C VAL A 6 46.79 -41.97 37.93
N LEU A 7 45.85 -41.38 37.18
CA LEU A 7 46.19 -40.66 35.94
C LEU A 7 45.18 -39.54 35.64
N VAL A 8 45.70 -38.32 35.61
CA VAL A 8 45.06 -37.09 35.13
C VAL A 8 44.82 -37.22 33.62
N ALA A 9 43.59 -37.00 33.16
CA ALA A 9 43.28 -36.82 31.75
C ALA A 9 42.37 -35.60 31.59
N VAL A 10 43.00 -34.47 31.23
CA VAL A 10 42.36 -33.23 30.80
C VAL A 10 41.73 -33.48 29.44
N CYS A 11 40.40 -33.62 29.39
CA CYS A 11 39.64 -33.60 28.14
C CYS A 11 39.07 -32.19 27.94
N THR A 12 39.87 -31.31 27.34
CA THR A 12 39.41 -30.08 26.69
C THR A 12 38.43 -30.44 25.56
N MET A 13 37.13 -30.33 25.84
CA MET A 13 36.11 -30.27 24.77
C MET A 13 36.27 -28.95 24.03
N LEU A 14 36.79 -29.04 22.80
CA LEU A 14 36.73 -27.99 21.80
C LEU A 14 35.26 -27.76 21.42
N LEU A 15 34.67 -26.69 21.96
CA LEU A 15 33.45 -26.08 21.42
C LEU A 15 33.80 -25.46 20.06
N ALA A 16 33.66 -26.24 19.00
CA ALA A 16 33.61 -25.72 17.64
C ALA A 16 32.25 -25.03 17.45
N THR A 17 32.14 -23.78 17.90
CA THR A 17 31.06 -22.90 17.47
C THR A 17 31.26 -22.62 15.99
N SER A 18 30.49 -23.30 15.14
CA SER A 18 30.34 -22.91 13.74
C SER A 18 29.68 -21.52 13.70
N LEU A 19 30.51 -20.48 13.68
CA LEU A 19 30.16 -19.19 13.12
C LEU A 19 29.83 -19.43 11.64
N GLN A 20 28.58 -19.76 11.34
CA GLN A 20 28.06 -19.52 9.99
C GLN A 20 28.13 -18.01 9.80
N ALA A 21 29.22 -17.57 9.15
CA ALA A 21 29.33 -16.24 8.59
C ALA A 21 28.07 -16.00 7.76
N GLN A 22 27.19 -15.11 8.23
CA GLN A 22 26.19 -14.52 7.36
C GLN A 22 26.98 -13.83 6.25
N ALA A 23 26.98 -14.40 5.05
CA ALA A 23 27.42 -13.68 3.86
C ALA A 23 26.72 -12.32 3.87
N PRO A 24 27.41 -11.21 3.55
CA PRO A 24 26.77 -9.90 3.49
C PRO A 24 25.51 -10.03 2.65
N GLN A 25 24.34 -9.85 3.26
CA GLN A 25 23.12 -9.80 2.49
C GLN A 25 23.30 -8.62 1.55
N GLY A 26 23.28 -8.89 0.24
CA GLY A 26 23.31 -7.84 -0.77
C GLY A 26 22.17 -6.84 -0.53
N PRO A 27 22.14 -5.71 -1.26
CA PRO A 27 21.06 -4.75 -1.13
C PRO A 27 19.71 -5.48 -1.29
N PRO A 28 18.67 -5.08 -0.52
CA PRO A 28 17.36 -5.70 -0.60
C PRO A 28 16.88 -5.67 -2.06
N LYS A 29 16.12 -6.69 -2.46
CA LYS A 29 15.53 -6.79 -3.80
C LYS A 29 14.00 -6.78 -3.70
N PRO A 30 13.30 -6.14 -4.64
CA PRO A 30 11.84 -6.19 -4.71
C PRO A 30 11.31 -7.63 -4.76
N GLY A 31 10.32 -7.92 -3.92
CA GLY A 31 9.59 -9.18 -3.94
C GLY A 31 8.63 -9.28 -5.14
N PRO A 32 8.21 -10.49 -5.53
CA PRO A 32 7.28 -10.69 -6.65
C PRO A 32 5.91 -10.03 -6.47
N GLU A 33 5.49 -9.78 -5.23
CA GLU A 33 4.21 -9.14 -4.87
C GLU A 33 4.12 -7.73 -5.45
N LEU A 34 5.23 -7.00 -5.48
CA LEU A 34 5.30 -5.65 -5.99
C LEU A 34 4.95 -5.55 -7.48
N LYS A 35 5.12 -6.64 -8.25
CA LYS A 35 4.73 -6.67 -9.67
C LYS A 35 3.25 -6.37 -9.89
N LYS A 36 2.38 -6.65 -8.92
CA LYS A 36 0.96 -6.29 -9.01
C LYS A 36 0.73 -4.79 -9.09
N LEU A 37 1.65 -3.98 -8.58
CA LEU A 37 1.57 -2.53 -8.62
C LEU A 37 1.91 -1.94 -10.01
N ASP A 38 2.45 -2.73 -10.95
CA ASP A 38 2.71 -2.31 -12.33
C ASP A 38 1.45 -1.75 -13.01
N TYR A 39 0.27 -2.24 -12.61
CA TYR A 39 -1.00 -1.75 -13.12
C TYR A 39 -1.16 -0.24 -12.94
N ASN A 40 -0.76 0.29 -11.78
CA ASN A 40 -0.96 1.69 -11.42
C ASN A 40 -0.03 2.63 -12.20
N VAL A 41 1.11 2.14 -12.70
CA VAL A 41 2.11 2.98 -13.37
C VAL A 41 1.57 3.55 -14.69
N GLY A 42 1.74 4.86 -14.87
CA GLY A 42 1.23 5.63 -16.00
C GLY A 42 0.51 6.91 -15.57
N THR A 43 -0.21 7.51 -16.51
CA THR A 43 -1.08 8.66 -16.24
C THR A 43 -2.53 8.24 -16.34
N TRP A 44 -3.30 8.55 -15.30
CA TRP A 44 -4.70 8.24 -15.18
C TRP A 44 -5.53 9.51 -15.07
N LYS A 45 -6.73 9.45 -15.63
CA LYS A 45 -7.81 10.40 -15.36
C LYS A 45 -8.89 9.66 -14.58
N VAL A 46 -9.27 10.22 -13.46
CA VAL A 46 -10.31 9.68 -12.58
C VAL A 46 -11.48 10.64 -12.57
N GLU A 47 -12.68 10.13 -12.72
CA GLU A 47 -13.92 10.90 -12.70
C GLU A 47 -14.96 10.13 -11.91
N GLY A 48 -15.70 10.84 -11.06
CA GLY A 48 -16.66 10.19 -10.18
C GLY A 48 -17.62 11.16 -9.50
N GLU A 49 -18.40 10.60 -8.60
CA GLU A 49 -19.37 11.32 -7.80
C GLU A 49 -19.33 10.84 -6.35
N ALA A 50 -19.23 11.81 -5.45
CA ALA A 50 -19.34 11.61 -4.02
C ALA A 50 -20.78 11.88 -3.56
N LYS A 51 -21.29 11.05 -2.67
CA LYS A 51 -22.55 11.26 -1.94
C LYS A 51 -22.23 11.97 -0.62
N PRO A 52 -23.14 12.83 -0.12
CA PRO A 52 -22.93 13.48 1.17
C PRO A 52 -22.77 12.46 2.30
N PHE A 53 -21.86 12.73 3.24
CA PHE A 53 -21.64 11.90 4.42
C PHE A 53 -21.27 12.76 5.63
N GLY A 54 -22.14 12.79 6.64
CA GLY A 54 -21.98 13.67 7.79
C GLY A 54 -21.92 15.14 7.35
N SER A 55 -20.81 15.82 7.64
CA SER A 55 -20.55 17.20 7.21
C SER A 55 -19.87 17.31 5.84
N MET A 56 -19.49 16.21 5.20
CA MET A 56 -18.87 16.23 3.87
C MET A 56 -19.94 16.43 2.79
N PRO A 57 -19.80 17.43 1.92
CA PRO A 57 -20.73 17.63 0.81
C PRO A 57 -20.53 16.54 -0.26
N GLY A 58 -21.63 16.20 -0.94
CA GLY A 58 -21.58 15.40 -2.16
C GLY A 58 -21.33 16.25 -3.40
N GLY A 59 -21.05 15.60 -4.51
CA GLY A 59 -20.91 16.21 -5.83
C GLY A 59 -19.91 15.49 -6.71
N LYS A 60 -19.77 15.99 -7.94
CA LYS A 60 -18.83 15.43 -8.92
C LYS A 60 -17.41 15.86 -8.62
N PHE A 61 -16.47 15.01 -9.01
CA PHE A 61 -15.05 15.33 -8.97
C PHE A 61 -14.32 14.78 -10.18
N THR A 62 -13.14 15.32 -10.42
CA THR A 62 -12.18 14.79 -11.39
C THR A 62 -10.77 14.95 -10.86
N SER A 63 -9.90 13.99 -11.17
CA SER A 63 -8.49 13.99 -10.80
C SER A 63 -7.63 13.48 -11.95
N MET A 64 -6.42 13.99 -12.04
CA MET A 64 -5.33 13.45 -12.85
C MET A 64 -4.28 12.86 -11.91
N GLU A 65 -3.89 11.62 -12.18
CA GLU A 65 -2.86 10.94 -11.39
C GLU A 65 -1.69 10.55 -12.30
N LYS A 66 -0.47 10.81 -11.85
CA LYS A 66 0.74 10.35 -12.50
C LYS A 66 1.52 9.47 -11.55
N CYS A 67 1.64 8.20 -11.91
CA CYS A 67 2.27 7.17 -11.11
C CYS A 67 3.53 6.64 -11.79
N GLU A 68 4.61 6.52 -11.02
CA GLU A 68 5.88 5.95 -11.47
C GLU A 68 6.53 5.08 -10.39
N TRP A 69 7.38 4.15 -10.82
CA TRP A 69 8.21 3.41 -9.88
C TRP A 69 9.19 4.37 -9.19
N TYR A 70 9.16 4.40 -7.86
CA TYR A 70 10.18 5.08 -7.08
C TYR A 70 11.50 4.31 -7.15
N SER A 71 12.60 5.05 -6.94
CA SER A 71 13.94 4.47 -6.99
C SER A 71 14.07 3.23 -6.11
N GLY A 72 14.64 2.16 -6.66
CA GLY A 72 14.79 0.87 -6.00
C GLY A 72 13.66 -0.12 -6.28
N GLY A 73 12.54 0.30 -6.88
CA GLY A 73 11.47 -0.61 -7.33
C GLY A 73 10.65 -1.24 -6.19
N PHE A 74 10.66 -0.61 -5.00
CA PHE A 74 9.91 -1.07 -3.83
C PHE A 74 8.56 -0.38 -3.67
N PHE A 75 8.42 0.81 -4.25
CA PHE A 75 7.21 1.61 -4.13
C PHE A 75 6.82 2.20 -5.48
N VAL A 76 5.53 2.28 -5.74
CA VAL A 76 4.98 3.16 -6.78
C VAL A 76 4.61 4.46 -6.12
N MET A 77 5.13 5.57 -6.63
CA MET A 77 4.81 6.91 -6.18
C MET A 77 3.83 7.54 -7.16
N CYS A 78 2.75 8.14 -6.66
CA CYS A 78 1.78 8.86 -7.47
C CYS A 78 1.68 10.31 -7.03
N HIS A 79 1.53 11.21 -8.00
CA HIS A 79 1.06 12.57 -7.79
C HIS A 79 -0.34 12.71 -8.33
N SER A 80 -1.24 13.25 -7.52
CA SER A 80 -2.62 13.53 -7.89
C SER A 80 -2.87 15.04 -7.90
N GLU A 81 -3.65 15.51 -8.85
CA GLU A 81 -4.25 16.84 -8.82
C GLU A 81 -5.66 16.82 -9.39
N GLY A 82 -6.59 17.43 -8.67
CA GLY A 82 -7.99 17.33 -9.00
C GLY A 82 -8.82 18.48 -8.48
N THR A 83 -10.12 18.37 -8.69
CA THR A 83 -11.13 19.28 -8.15
C THR A 83 -12.35 18.49 -7.78
N GLY A 84 -12.83 18.68 -6.56
CA GLY A 84 -14.05 18.07 -6.04
C GLY A 84 -14.98 19.10 -5.38
N PRO A 85 -16.00 18.62 -4.65
CA PRO A 85 -16.98 19.48 -3.99
C PRO A 85 -16.40 20.50 -2.99
N MET A 86 -15.23 20.20 -2.43
CA MET A 86 -14.51 21.08 -1.49
C MET A 86 -13.49 22.01 -2.18
N GLY A 87 -13.38 21.96 -3.51
CA GLY A 87 -12.45 22.75 -4.30
C GLY A 87 -11.28 21.94 -4.87
N PRO A 88 -10.22 22.63 -5.34
CA PRO A 88 -9.02 22.00 -5.86
C PRO A 88 -8.22 21.29 -4.77
N GLU A 89 -7.64 20.14 -5.11
CA GLU A 89 -6.81 19.33 -4.21
C GLU A 89 -5.61 18.76 -4.96
N LYS A 90 -4.50 18.54 -4.24
CA LYS A 90 -3.34 17.79 -4.71
C LYS A 90 -2.93 16.75 -3.67
N GLY A 91 -2.39 15.64 -4.15
CA GLY A 91 -1.88 14.57 -3.30
C GLY A 91 -0.54 14.03 -3.78
N ALA A 92 0.16 13.39 -2.85
CA ALA A 92 1.31 12.55 -3.16
C ALA A 92 1.18 11.26 -2.36
N SER A 93 1.23 10.12 -3.05
CA SER A 93 1.06 8.81 -2.43
C SER A 93 2.17 7.83 -2.77
N PHE A 94 2.35 6.86 -1.88
CA PHE A 94 3.26 5.72 -2.05
C PHE A 94 2.50 4.41 -1.82
N MET A 95 2.58 3.53 -2.80
CA MET A 95 2.07 2.16 -2.74
C MET A 95 3.22 1.16 -2.60
N GLY A 96 3.09 0.22 -1.68
CA GLY A 96 4.11 -0.79 -1.44
C GLY A 96 3.55 -2.13 -0.96
N TYR A 97 4.43 -2.95 -0.40
CA TYR A 97 4.07 -4.24 0.19
C TYR A 97 4.85 -4.49 1.47
N ASP A 98 4.16 -4.86 2.55
CA ASP A 98 4.76 -5.28 3.81
C ASP A 98 4.87 -6.82 3.82
N PRO A 99 6.10 -7.39 3.78
CA PRO A 99 6.28 -8.83 3.76
C PRO A 99 6.02 -9.51 5.12
N ASN A 100 6.03 -8.77 6.23
CA ASN A 100 5.76 -9.32 7.56
C ASN A 100 4.25 -9.50 7.76
N GLU A 101 3.49 -8.47 7.43
CA GLU A 101 2.03 -8.50 7.52
C GLU A 101 1.36 -9.14 6.31
N LYS A 102 2.10 -9.28 5.20
CA LYS A 102 1.64 -9.83 3.91
C LYS A 102 0.50 -9.02 3.28
N VAL A 103 0.54 -7.71 3.42
CA VAL A 103 -0.45 -6.76 2.89
C VAL A 103 0.22 -5.72 2.00
N TYR A 104 -0.55 -5.19 1.05
CA TYR A 104 -0.15 -3.98 0.35
C TYR A 104 -0.35 -2.77 1.25
N THR A 105 0.47 -1.75 1.05
CA THR A 105 0.39 -0.50 1.81
C THR A 105 0.10 0.65 0.87
N TYR A 106 -0.63 1.64 1.36
CA TYR A 106 -0.90 2.91 0.71
C TYR A 106 -0.74 4.02 1.75
N HIS A 107 0.03 5.04 1.40
CA HIS A 107 0.27 6.21 2.23
C HIS A 107 0.13 7.45 1.38
N GLU A 108 -0.75 8.38 1.75
CA GLU A 108 -0.96 9.62 0.99
C GLU A 108 -0.96 10.84 1.91
N PHE A 109 -0.47 11.95 1.35
CA PHE A 109 -0.50 13.27 1.95
C PHE A 109 -1.20 14.23 1.00
N THR A 110 -2.20 14.96 1.48
CA THR A 110 -2.97 15.90 0.64
C THR A 110 -2.66 17.36 0.96
N SER A 111 -2.94 18.25 0.01
CA SER A 111 -2.84 19.70 0.18
C SER A 111 -3.82 20.27 1.21
N MET A 112 -4.78 19.47 1.66
CA MET A 112 -5.72 19.82 2.74
C MET A 112 -5.18 19.45 4.12
N GLY A 113 -3.96 18.88 4.20
CA GLY A 113 -3.32 18.49 5.46
C GLY A 113 -3.77 17.12 5.97
N GLU A 114 -4.40 16.31 5.11
CA GLU A 114 -4.80 14.95 5.45
C GLU A 114 -3.65 13.97 5.23
N VAL A 115 -3.64 12.93 6.07
CA VAL A 115 -2.76 11.77 5.93
C VAL A 115 -3.63 10.54 5.88
N ILE A 116 -3.47 9.75 4.82
CA ILE A 116 -4.24 8.53 4.59
C ILE A 116 -3.29 7.35 4.64
N ASP A 117 -3.51 6.44 5.57
CA ASP A 117 -2.82 5.17 5.67
C ASP A 117 -3.82 4.04 5.44
N ALA A 118 -3.58 3.22 4.42
CA ALA A 118 -4.45 2.09 4.09
C ALA A 118 -3.66 0.79 3.90
N LYS A 119 -4.33 -0.32 4.24
CA LYS A 119 -3.84 -1.68 4.01
C LYS A 119 -4.70 -2.38 2.98
N GLY A 120 -4.04 -3.06 2.05
CA GLY A 120 -4.65 -3.63 0.85
C GLY A 120 -4.44 -5.13 0.72
N THR A 121 -5.43 -5.78 0.11
CA THR A 121 -5.32 -7.15 -0.43
C THR A 121 -5.82 -7.17 -1.87
N VAL A 122 -5.32 -8.12 -2.65
CA VAL A 122 -5.74 -8.29 -4.05
C VAL A 122 -6.10 -9.75 -4.31
N ASN A 123 -7.22 -9.98 -5.00
CA ASN A 123 -7.60 -11.27 -5.53
C ASN A 123 -7.99 -11.11 -7.00
N GLY A 124 -7.19 -11.71 -7.89
CA GLY A 124 -7.36 -11.55 -9.33
C GLY A 124 -7.13 -10.11 -9.77
N ASP A 125 -8.25 -9.46 -10.13
CA ASP A 125 -8.42 -8.10 -10.65
C ASP A 125 -9.10 -7.17 -9.63
N THR A 126 -9.33 -7.64 -8.39
CA THR A 126 -10.09 -6.93 -7.38
C THR A 126 -9.21 -6.62 -6.17
N TRP A 127 -9.03 -5.33 -5.91
CA TRP A 127 -8.34 -4.81 -4.75
C TRP A 127 -9.34 -4.41 -3.66
N ASN A 128 -8.98 -4.72 -2.42
CA ASN A 128 -9.73 -4.31 -1.24
C ASN A 128 -8.78 -3.59 -0.30
N TRP A 129 -9.06 -2.33 -0.04
CA TRP A 129 -8.31 -1.48 0.87
C TRP A 129 -9.15 -1.12 2.08
N THR A 130 -8.48 -0.99 3.22
CA THR A 130 -9.11 -0.54 4.47
C THR A 130 -8.23 0.53 5.11
N ALA A 131 -8.88 1.55 5.64
CA ALA A 131 -8.25 2.62 6.39
C ALA A 131 -9.15 3.01 7.58
N GLU A 132 -8.54 3.68 8.55
CA GLU A 132 -9.23 4.26 9.69
C GLU A 132 -8.84 5.73 9.77
N SER A 133 -9.82 6.61 9.92
CA SER A 133 -9.59 8.05 10.08
C SER A 133 -10.46 8.62 11.19
N LYS A 134 -10.35 9.94 11.41
CA LYS A 134 -11.18 10.66 12.37
C LYS A 134 -11.80 11.87 11.70
N MET A 135 -13.05 12.13 12.04
CA MET A 135 -13.76 13.35 11.66
C MET A 135 -14.29 14.00 12.93
N GLY A 136 -13.56 15.01 13.43
CA GLY A 136 -13.75 15.50 14.80
C GLY A 136 -13.53 14.36 15.80
N ASP A 137 -14.49 14.15 16.71
CA ASP A 137 -14.45 13.08 17.70
C ASP A 137 -14.90 11.71 17.15
N ALA A 138 -15.48 11.68 15.94
CA ALA A 138 -15.98 10.45 15.37
C ALA A 138 -14.88 9.61 14.74
N LYS A 139 -14.89 8.31 15.01
CA LYS A 139 -14.05 7.33 14.31
C LYS A 139 -14.71 6.98 12.98
N ILE A 140 -13.95 7.08 11.89
CA ILE A 140 -14.42 6.73 10.55
C ILE A 140 -13.67 5.49 10.09
N SER A 141 -14.40 4.45 9.69
CA SER A 141 -13.83 3.29 9.04
C SER A 141 -14.09 3.38 7.54
N VAL A 142 -13.04 3.17 6.75
CA VAL A 142 -13.07 3.28 5.29
C VAL A 142 -12.81 1.92 4.68
N ARG A 143 -13.60 1.58 3.66
CA ARG A 143 -13.33 0.47 2.75
C ARG A 143 -13.34 0.98 1.33
N VAL A 144 -12.30 0.64 0.57
CA VAL A 144 -12.25 0.90 -0.86
C VAL A 144 -12.20 -0.43 -1.60
N THR A 145 -13.03 -0.55 -2.63
CA THR A 145 -12.97 -1.66 -3.59
C THR A 145 -12.56 -1.08 -4.94
N ILE A 146 -11.48 -1.60 -5.52
CA ILE A 146 -11.07 -1.26 -6.89
C ILE A 146 -11.15 -2.52 -7.75
N LYS A 147 -11.73 -2.40 -8.93
CA LYS A 147 -11.81 -3.49 -9.90
C LYS A 147 -11.08 -3.09 -11.18
N GLU A 148 -10.03 -3.81 -11.54
CA GLU A 148 -9.37 -3.69 -12.84
C GLU A 148 -10.31 -4.24 -13.92
N VAL A 149 -10.92 -3.36 -14.72
CA VAL A 149 -11.85 -3.72 -15.79
C VAL A 149 -11.09 -4.12 -17.05
N SER A 150 -10.00 -3.39 -17.33
CA SER A 150 -9.05 -3.67 -18.41
C SER A 150 -7.67 -3.14 -18.03
N ASN A 151 -6.68 -3.33 -18.92
CA ASN A 151 -5.32 -2.79 -18.73
C ASN A 151 -5.27 -1.25 -18.63
N THR A 152 -6.35 -0.56 -18.99
CA THR A 152 -6.43 0.91 -19.03
C THR A 152 -7.68 1.45 -18.35
N GLU A 153 -8.40 0.63 -17.59
CA GLU A 153 -9.65 1.04 -16.94
C GLU A 153 -9.87 0.30 -15.63
N TYR A 154 -10.25 1.03 -14.58
CA TYR A 154 -10.74 0.46 -13.33
C TYR A 154 -12.00 1.17 -12.83
N THR A 155 -12.76 0.49 -11.99
CA THR A 155 -13.79 1.13 -11.15
C THR A 155 -13.30 1.25 -9.72
N PHE A 156 -13.80 2.28 -9.04
CA PHE A 156 -13.50 2.59 -7.66
C PHE A 156 -14.81 2.79 -6.90
N LYS A 157 -14.90 2.20 -5.72
CA LYS A 157 -16.01 2.38 -4.79
C LYS A 157 -15.45 2.60 -3.39
N LEU A 158 -15.85 3.70 -2.76
CA LEU A 158 -15.52 4.01 -1.37
C LEU A 158 -16.77 3.88 -0.49
N GLU A 159 -16.61 3.16 0.59
CA GLU A 159 -17.59 2.96 1.64
C GLU A 159 -17.05 3.49 2.96
N MET A 160 -17.89 4.21 3.72
CA MET A 160 -17.55 4.74 5.04
C MET A 160 -18.57 4.35 6.09
N SER A 161 -18.11 4.16 7.32
CA SER A 161 -18.99 4.07 8.49
C SER A 161 -18.47 4.97 9.61
N GLN A 162 -19.41 5.40 10.46
CA GLN A 162 -19.12 6.23 11.62
C GLN A 162 -19.31 5.42 12.89
N ASN A 163 -18.34 5.46 13.80
CA ASN A 163 -18.39 4.84 15.13
C ASN A 163 -18.80 3.34 15.11
N GLY A 164 -18.34 2.60 14.09
CA GLY A 164 -18.63 1.17 13.93
C GLY A 164 -20.04 0.86 13.39
N GLY A 165 -20.74 1.87 12.86
CA GLY A 165 -22.01 1.68 12.16
C GLY A 165 -21.90 0.93 10.83
N GLU A 166 -23.01 0.85 10.11
CA GLU A 166 -23.06 0.25 8.77
C GLU A 166 -22.23 1.06 7.76
N LEU A 167 -21.58 0.37 6.83
CA LEU A 167 -20.86 0.98 5.72
C LEU A 167 -21.85 1.50 4.68
N ALA A 168 -21.81 2.81 4.44
CA ALA A 168 -22.54 3.45 3.35
C ALA A 168 -21.60 3.68 2.17
N VAL A 169 -22.08 3.44 0.94
CA VAL A 169 -21.36 3.87 -0.27
C VAL A 169 -21.39 5.39 -0.34
N VAL A 170 -20.21 6.01 -0.32
CA VAL A 170 -20.07 7.47 -0.34
C VAL A 170 -19.36 7.97 -1.59
N GLU A 171 -18.69 7.10 -2.36
CA GLU A 171 -18.05 7.51 -3.60
C GLU A 171 -18.03 6.38 -4.62
N GLU A 172 -18.26 6.72 -5.88
CA GLU A 172 -18.12 5.83 -7.03
C GLU A 172 -17.41 6.58 -8.16
N ALA A 173 -16.42 5.94 -8.78
CA ALA A 173 -15.61 6.55 -9.83
C ALA A 173 -15.09 5.54 -10.86
N THR A 174 -14.66 6.04 -12.01
CA THR A 174 -13.88 5.29 -13.00
C THR A 174 -12.55 5.97 -13.25
N GLY A 175 -11.51 5.16 -13.42
CA GLY A 175 -10.19 5.61 -13.82
C GLY A 175 -9.83 5.11 -15.21
N HIS A 176 -9.32 6.00 -16.06
CA HIS A 176 -8.89 5.68 -17.42
C HIS A 176 -7.43 6.06 -17.65
N LYS A 177 -6.61 5.13 -18.14
CA LYS A 177 -5.20 5.37 -18.43
C LYS A 177 -5.08 6.18 -19.72
N ILE A 178 -4.57 7.40 -19.62
CA ILE A 178 -4.36 8.32 -20.76
C ILE A 178 -2.98 8.11 -21.38
N THR A 179 -1.98 7.72 -20.60
CA THR A 179 -0.64 7.42 -21.11
C THR A 179 -0.08 6.21 -20.37
N ALA A 180 0.36 5.21 -21.14
CA ALA A 180 1.08 4.07 -20.59
C ALA A 180 2.46 4.50 -20.10
N ALA A 181 2.92 3.90 -19.00
CA ALA A 181 4.28 4.10 -18.51
C ALA A 181 5.31 3.76 -19.60
N ALA A 182 6.36 4.57 -19.73
CA ALA A 182 7.55 4.11 -20.45
C ALA A 182 8.13 2.88 -19.73
N PRO A 183 8.63 1.87 -20.45
CA PRO A 183 9.22 0.70 -19.81
C PRO A 183 10.36 1.16 -18.89
N ALA A 184 10.35 0.68 -17.64
CA ALA A 184 11.41 1.00 -16.68
C ALA A 184 12.77 0.63 -17.29
N THR A 185 13.62 1.63 -17.51
CA THR A 185 15.02 1.42 -17.86
C THR A 185 15.68 0.67 -16.71
N LYS A 186 16.10 -0.56 -16.99
CA LYS A 186 16.83 -1.44 -16.06
C LYS A 186 18.18 -0.84 -15.68
#